data_AF-Q5BY77-F1
#
_entry.id   AF-Q5BY77-F1
#
_cell.length_a   1.000
_cell.length_b   1.000
_cell.length_c   1.000
_cell.angle_alpha   90.00
_cell.angle_beta   90.00
_cell.angle_gamma   90.00
#
_symmetry.space_group_name_H-M   'P 1'
#
loop_
_entity.id
_entity.type
_entity.pdbx_description
1 polymer ?
#
loop_
_entity_poly.entity_id
_entity_poly.type
_entity_poly.pdbx_seq_one_letter_code
_entity_poly.pdbx_strand_id
1 'polypeptide(L)'
;SSSSYLLYINVLLLVLIHSSIQTKYLDDAITNVTKRLTELEVLLSESKKKIPSAYRHNTQVVDKIHKAYPRNYRKINDFKICYTRLQTNLNPIKLYEAMKSFEEEIRKDYAVFPEKVFEKIVKFSEELKELSDKSQSNAKNISCVKPENINSEDVTNLENSIKNYQSALVDFNIFNLKKQYYSNLKKKLENLVKNHSEE
;
A
#
# COMPACT_ATOMS: atom_id res chain seq x y z
N SER A 1 -34.46 39.05 -35.68
CA SER A 1 -33.41 39.18 -34.66
C SER A 1 -33.60 38.29 -33.41
N SER A 2 -34.69 37.53 -33.27
CA SER A 2 -34.98 36.79 -32.01
C SER A 2 -34.31 35.40 -31.90
N SER A 3 -33.95 34.78 -33.03
CA SER A 3 -33.37 33.42 -33.07
C SER A 3 -31.97 33.32 -32.45
N SER A 4 -31.13 34.36 -32.56
CA SER A 4 -29.74 34.32 -32.09
C SER A 4 -29.64 34.45 -30.56
N TYR A 5 -30.59 35.16 -29.94
CA TYR A 5 -30.64 35.38 -28.49
C TYR A 5 -31.07 34.12 -27.73
N LEU A 6 -32.06 33.39 -28.26
CA LEU A 6 -32.51 32.10 -27.73
C LEU A 6 -31.40 31.04 -27.82
N LEU A 7 -30.65 31.03 -28.91
CA LEU A 7 -29.54 30.10 -29.12
C LEU A 7 -28.39 30.39 -28.14
N TYR A 8 -28.07 31.68 -27.91
CA TYR A 8 -27.07 32.11 -26.92
C TYR A 8 -27.45 31.72 -25.49
N ILE A 9 -28.71 31.94 -25.09
CA ILE A 9 -29.22 31.58 -23.75
C ILE A 9 -29.15 30.06 -23.53
N ASN A 10 -29.51 29.25 -24.53
CA ASN A 10 -29.44 27.79 -24.45
C ASN A 10 -28.00 27.29 -24.31
N VAL A 11 -27.05 27.88 -25.05
CA VAL A 11 -25.61 27.55 -24.91
C VAL A 11 -25.10 27.92 -23.52
N LEU A 12 -25.47 29.11 -23.01
CA LEU A 12 -25.06 29.54 -21.66
C LEU A 12 -25.60 28.61 -20.57
N LEU A 13 -26.87 28.23 -20.67
CA LEU A 13 -27.51 27.28 -19.75
C LEU A 13 -26.82 25.91 -19.75
N LEU A 14 -26.48 25.40 -20.94
CA LEU A 14 -25.73 24.14 -21.06
C LEU A 14 -24.35 24.23 -20.40
N VAL A 15 -23.63 25.33 -20.60
CA VAL A 15 -22.32 25.58 -19.96
C VAL A 15 -22.46 25.64 -18.44
N LEU A 16 -23.46 26.35 -17.92
CA LEU A 16 -23.71 26.47 -16.48
C LEU A 16 -24.11 25.13 -15.85
N ILE A 17 -24.95 24.35 -16.52
CA ILE A 17 -25.34 23.00 -16.06
C ILE A 17 -24.12 22.08 -16.06
N HIS A 18 -23.29 22.11 -17.11
CA HIS A 18 -22.08 21.28 -17.19
C HIS A 18 -21.08 21.63 -16.09
N SER A 19 -20.85 22.93 -15.85
CA SER A 19 -19.97 23.43 -14.79
C SER A 19 -20.49 23.06 -13.38
N SER A 20 -21.80 23.19 -13.15
CA SER A 20 -22.44 22.79 -11.88
C SER A 20 -22.35 21.29 -11.61
N ILE A 21 -22.43 20.46 -12.66
CA ILE A 21 -22.27 19.01 -12.55
C ILE A 21 -20.81 18.66 -12.26
N GLN A 22 -19.85 19.27 -12.97
CA GLN A 22 -18.42 19.03 -12.75
C GLN A 22 -17.95 19.41 -11.35
N THR A 23 -18.42 20.55 -10.82
CA THR A 23 -18.13 20.99 -9.44
C THR A 23 -18.67 20.00 -8.40
N LYS A 24 -19.91 19.53 -8.56
CA LYS A 24 -20.47 18.49 -7.67
C LYS A 24 -19.65 17.19 -7.68
N TYR A 25 -19.21 16.71 -8.84
CA TYR A 25 -18.36 15.52 -8.94
C TYR A 25 -17.00 15.72 -8.26
N LEU A 26 -16.42 16.91 -8.35
CA LEU A 26 -15.17 17.26 -7.67
C LEU A 26 -15.33 17.25 -6.14
N ASP A 27 -16.40 17.85 -5.62
CA ASP A 27 -16.66 17.91 -4.17
C ASP A 27 -16.90 16.52 -3.58
N ASP A 28 -17.69 15.68 -4.26
CA ASP A 28 -17.92 14.28 -3.86
C ASP A 28 -16.61 13.48 -3.87
N ALA A 29 -15.76 13.67 -4.88
CA ALA A 29 -14.46 13.01 -4.97
C ALA A 29 -13.51 13.46 -3.84
N ILE A 30 -13.42 14.77 -3.56
CA ILE A 30 -12.61 15.29 -2.45
C ILE A 30 -13.10 14.77 -1.10
N THR A 31 -14.42 14.71 -0.91
CA THR A 31 -15.04 14.16 0.30
C THR A 31 -14.69 12.68 0.48
N ASN A 32 -14.82 11.88 -0.59
CA ASN A 32 -14.47 10.46 -0.56
C ASN A 32 -12.99 10.24 -0.25
N VAL A 33 -12.08 10.95 -0.93
CA VAL A 33 -10.64 10.87 -0.65
C VAL A 33 -10.33 11.25 0.80
N THR A 34 -10.99 12.30 1.32
CA THR A 34 -10.79 12.73 2.71
C THR A 34 -11.21 11.64 3.70
N LYS A 35 -12.35 10.99 3.46
CA LYS A 35 -12.79 9.85 4.28
C LYS A 35 -11.77 8.70 4.24
N ARG A 36 -11.27 8.33 3.06
CA ARG A 36 -10.24 7.28 2.89
C ARG A 36 -8.94 7.62 3.61
N LEU A 37 -8.53 8.90 3.61
CA LEU A 37 -7.36 9.35 4.37
C LEU A 37 -7.54 9.17 5.87
N THR A 38 -8.70 9.52 6.41
CA THR A 38 -9.01 9.31 7.84
C THR A 38 -9.02 7.83 8.20
N GLU A 39 -9.62 6.97 7.37
CA GLU A 39 -9.59 5.50 7.55
C GLU A 39 -8.15 4.98 7.57
N LEU A 40 -7.31 5.42 6.63
CA LEU A 40 -5.91 5.03 6.54
C LEU A 40 -5.06 5.52 7.71
N GLU A 41 -5.39 6.66 8.31
CA GLU A 41 -4.70 7.15 9.51
C GLU A 41 -4.89 6.22 10.71
N VAL A 42 -6.11 5.69 10.88
CA VAL A 42 -6.41 4.69 11.90
C VAL A 42 -5.60 3.41 11.63
N LEU A 43 -5.67 2.88 10.40
CA LEU A 43 -4.96 1.65 10.01
C LEU A 43 -3.42 1.79 10.12
N LEU A 44 -2.88 2.97 9.79
CA LEU A 44 -1.45 3.25 9.92
C LEU A 44 -1.03 3.30 11.39
N SER A 45 -1.85 3.90 12.25
CA SER A 45 -1.61 3.94 13.70
C SER A 45 -1.65 2.53 14.31
N GLU A 46 -2.63 1.72 13.92
CA GLU A 46 -2.76 0.33 14.36
C GLU A 46 -1.61 -0.55 13.89
N SER A 47 -1.24 -0.49 12.60
CA SER A 47 -0.11 -1.25 12.06
C SER A 47 1.22 -0.85 12.71
N LYS A 48 1.43 0.45 12.96
CA LYS A 48 2.62 0.93 13.68
C LYS A 48 2.73 0.36 15.09
N LYS A 49 1.60 0.18 15.80
CA LYS A 49 1.57 -0.45 17.14
C LYS A 49 1.84 -1.96 17.09
N LYS A 50 1.48 -2.64 15.99
CA LYS A 50 1.71 -4.09 15.82
C LYS A 50 3.20 -4.42 15.65
N ILE A 51 4.00 -3.55 15.04
CA ILE A 51 5.43 -3.81 14.74
C ILE A 51 6.24 -4.14 16.01
N PRO A 52 6.26 -3.31 17.08
CA PRO A 52 7.01 -3.63 18.30
C PRO A 52 6.52 -4.90 19.00
N SER A 53 5.21 -5.18 18.94
CA SER A 53 4.63 -6.38 19.54
C SER A 53 5.07 -7.64 18.80
N ALA A 54 5.00 -7.63 17.45
CA ALA A 54 5.45 -8.74 16.62
C ALA A 54 6.96 -8.97 16.74
N TYR A 55 7.76 -7.90 16.82
CA TYR A 55 9.20 -7.99 17.10
C TYR A 55 9.47 -8.67 18.45
N ARG A 56 8.81 -8.20 19.52
CA ARG A 56 8.96 -8.76 20.87
C ARG A 56 8.58 -10.24 20.89
N HIS A 57 7.48 -10.60 20.25
CA HIS A 57 7.04 -11.99 20.15
C HIS A 57 8.07 -12.86 19.42
N ASN A 58 8.64 -12.39 18.30
CA ASN A 58 9.71 -13.09 17.61
C ASN A 58 10.94 -13.31 18.50
N THR A 59 11.37 -12.28 19.24
CA THR A 59 12.49 -12.41 20.20
C THR A 59 12.19 -13.45 21.28
N GLN A 60 10.98 -13.44 21.85
CA GLN A 60 10.58 -14.42 22.87
C GLN A 60 10.59 -15.86 22.34
N VAL A 61 10.13 -16.08 21.11
CA VAL A 61 10.16 -17.40 20.45
C VAL A 61 11.61 -17.85 20.26
N VAL A 62 12.47 -16.97 19.75
CA VAL A 62 13.90 -17.27 19.57
C VAL A 62 14.57 -17.64 20.89
N ASP A 63 14.34 -16.86 21.94
CA ASP A 63 14.93 -17.10 23.27
C ASP A 63 14.45 -18.42 23.88
N LYS A 64 13.16 -18.75 23.71
CA LYS A 64 12.60 -20.03 24.17
C LYS A 64 13.28 -21.21 23.48
N ILE A 65 13.45 -21.14 22.15
CA ILE A 65 14.07 -22.21 21.37
C ILE A 65 15.56 -22.35 21.73
N HIS A 66 16.28 -21.24 21.88
CA HIS A 66 17.69 -21.30 22.31
C HIS A 66 17.88 -21.94 23.68
N LYS A 67 16.96 -21.68 24.62
CA LYS A 67 16.98 -22.33 25.95
C LYS A 67 16.67 -23.82 25.87
N ALA A 68 15.73 -24.23 25.01
CA ALA A 68 15.36 -25.63 24.85
C ALA A 68 16.44 -26.45 24.12
N TYR A 69 17.16 -25.85 23.16
CA TYR A 69 18.14 -26.54 22.32
C TYR A 69 19.50 -25.81 22.29
N PRO A 70 20.21 -25.69 23.43
CA PRO A 70 21.44 -24.91 23.51
C PRO A 70 22.56 -25.47 22.61
N ARG A 71 22.60 -26.78 22.38
CA ARG A 71 23.56 -27.43 21.47
C ARG A 71 23.30 -27.13 19.98
N ASN A 72 22.11 -26.63 19.64
CA ASN A 72 21.70 -26.34 18.26
C ASN A 72 21.71 -24.84 17.94
N TYR A 73 22.22 -24.00 18.85
CA TYR A 73 22.22 -22.53 18.74
C TYR A 73 22.65 -22.02 17.36
N ARG A 74 23.75 -22.56 16.81
CA ARG A 74 24.25 -22.17 15.48
C ARG A 74 23.25 -22.50 14.37
N LYS A 75 22.75 -23.74 14.33
CA LYS A 75 21.77 -24.19 13.33
C LYS A 75 20.48 -23.36 13.38
N ILE A 76 20.02 -23.01 14.59
CA ILE A 76 18.82 -22.15 14.79
C ILE A 76 19.05 -20.75 14.21
N ASN A 77 20.20 -20.14 14.50
CA ASN A 77 20.51 -18.80 14.01
C ASN A 77 20.72 -18.78 12.49
N ASP A 78 21.42 -19.77 11.93
CA ASP A 78 21.61 -19.89 10.49
C ASP A 78 20.25 -19.97 9.77
N PHE A 79 19.34 -20.81 10.29
CA PHE A 79 17.98 -20.90 9.77
C PHE A 79 17.21 -19.59 9.93
N LYS A 80 17.22 -18.96 11.11
CA LYS A 80 16.55 -17.67 11.36
C LYS A 80 17.03 -16.59 10.40
N ILE A 81 18.34 -16.45 10.19
CA ILE A 81 18.93 -15.46 9.30
C ILE A 81 18.50 -15.73 7.86
N CYS A 82 18.62 -16.97 7.40
CA CYS A 82 18.19 -17.35 6.06
C CYS A 82 16.70 -17.08 5.85
N TYR A 83 15.86 -17.51 6.78
CA TYR A 83 14.41 -17.39 6.66
C TYR A 83 13.94 -15.93 6.72
N THR A 84 14.58 -15.12 7.56
CA THR A 84 14.37 -13.67 7.58
C THR A 84 14.73 -13.05 6.24
N ARG A 85 15.89 -13.41 5.67
CA ARG A 85 16.31 -12.95 4.34
C ARG A 85 15.33 -13.36 3.25
N LEU A 86 14.81 -14.59 3.28
CA LEU A 86 13.76 -15.05 2.38
C LEU A 86 12.53 -14.13 2.49
N GLN A 87 12.00 -13.93 3.70
CA GLN A 87 10.83 -13.07 3.90
C GLN A 87 11.07 -11.62 3.44
N THR A 88 12.25 -11.05 3.71
CA THR A 88 12.61 -9.71 3.24
C THR A 88 12.61 -9.60 1.71
N ASN A 89 12.95 -10.67 0.97
CA ASN A 89 12.83 -10.67 -0.49
C ASN A 89 11.38 -10.94 -0.97
N LEU A 90 10.52 -11.52 -0.14
CA LEU A 90 9.10 -11.67 -0.46
C LEU A 90 8.29 -10.39 -0.18
N ASN A 91 8.76 -9.54 0.73
CA ASN A 91 8.05 -8.32 1.12
C ASN A 91 7.76 -7.36 -0.05
N PRO A 92 8.71 -7.05 -0.95
CA PRO A 92 8.43 -6.17 -2.08
C PRO A 92 7.42 -6.73 -3.07
N ILE A 93 7.37 -8.07 -3.22
CA ILE A 93 6.40 -8.74 -4.09
C ILE A 93 4.98 -8.52 -3.53
N LYS A 94 4.79 -8.78 -2.24
CA LYS A 94 3.51 -8.54 -1.55
C LYS A 94 3.10 -7.07 -1.60
N LEU A 95 4.06 -6.17 -1.43
CA LEU A 95 3.83 -4.73 -1.51
C LEU A 95 3.36 -4.33 -2.92
N TYR A 96 4.05 -4.80 -3.96
CA TYR A 96 3.68 -4.54 -5.35
C TYR A 96 2.28 -5.07 -5.67
N GLU A 97 1.96 -6.31 -5.30
CA GLU A 97 0.62 -6.89 -5.50
C GLU A 97 -0.47 -6.04 -4.84
N ALA A 98 -0.27 -5.65 -3.58
CA ALA A 98 -1.23 -4.83 -2.85
C ALA A 98 -1.39 -3.42 -3.46
N MET A 99 -0.31 -2.82 -3.94
CA MET A 99 -0.35 -1.49 -4.56
C MET A 99 -0.91 -1.54 -5.99
N LYS A 100 -0.70 -2.62 -6.72
CA LYS A 100 -1.29 -2.84 -8.04
C LYS A 100 -2.81 -2.95 -7.96
N SER A 101 -3.33 -3.78 -7.05
CA SER A 101 -4.79 -3.87 -6.82
C SER A 101 -5.36 -2.52 -6.40
N PHE A 102 -4.63 -1.77 -5.57
CA PHE A 102 -5.04 -0.43 -5.16
C PHE A 102 -5.07 0.56 -6.32
N GLU A 103 -4.10 0.53 -7.24
CA GLU A 103 -4.12 1.35 -8.45
C GLU A 103 -5.37 1.07 -9.29
N GLU A 104 -5.70 -0.21 -9.49
CA GLU A 104 -6.90 -0.63 -10.22
C GLU A 104 -8.19 -0.12 -9.56
N GLU A 105 -8.30 -0.22 -8.23
CA GLU A 105 -9.40 0.33 -7.44
C GLU A 105 -9.53 1.86 -7.64
N ILE A 106 -8.42 2.60 -7.52
CA ILE A 106 -8.43 4.06 -7.68
C ILE A 106 -8.81 4.48 -9.09
N ARG A 107 -8.25 3.83 -10.11
CA ARG A 107 -8.60 4.15 -11.51
C ARG A 107 -10.09 3.94 -11.78
N LYS A 108 -10.70 2.95 -11.15
CA LYS A 108 -12.14 2.70 -11.25
C LYS A 108 -12.96 3.74 -10.50
N ASP A 109 -12.62 4.02 -9.24
CA ASP A 109 -13.35 4.94 -8.37
C ASP A 109 -13.31 6.39 -8.87
N TYR A 110 -12.25 6.76 -9.60
CA TYR A 110 -11.98 8.12 -10.08
C TYR A 110 -11.89 8.19 -11.62
N ALA A 111 -12.55 7.28 -12.34
CA ALA A 111 -12.45 7.15 -13.81
C ALA A 111 -12.86 8.40 -14.60
N VAL A 112 -13.66 9.29 -13.99
CA VAL A 112 -14.09 10.56 -14.61
C VAL A 112 -12.99 11.61 -14.71
N PHE A 113 -11.86 11.40 -14.00
CA PHE A 113 -10.74 12.33 -13.98
C PHE A 113 -9.69 11.97 -15.04
N PRO A 114 -8.99 12.96 -15.63
CA PRO A 114 -7.99 12.71 -16.67
C PRO A 114 -6.76 11.97 -16.14
N GLU A 115 -6.09 11.20 -17.00
CA GLU A 115 -4.94 10.36 -16.64
C GLU A 115 -3.79 11.13 -15.96
N LYS A 116 -3.64 12.43 -16.25
CA LYS A 116 -2.70 13.33 -15.56
C LYS A 116 -2.88 13.35 -14.04
N VAL A 117 -4.06 13.02 -13.53
CA VAL A 117 -4.32 12.89 -12.09
C VAL A 117 -3.57 11.68 -11.52
N PHE A 118 -3.48 10.59 -12.28
CA PHE A 118 -2.86 9.32 -11.89
C PHE A 118 -1.37 9.19 -12.21
N GLU A 119 -0.76 10.12 -12.96
CA GLU A 119 0.66 10.03 -13.36
C GLU A 119 1.64 9.64 -12.24
N LYS A 120 1.46 10.19 -11.03
CA LYS A 120 2.29 9.82 -9.88
C LYS A 120 2.09 8.36 -9.46
N ILE A 121 0.85 7.85 -9.46
CA ILE A 121 0.58 6.46 -9.08
C ILE A 121 1.20 5.50 -10.08
N VAL A 122 1.09 5.80 -11.38
CA VAL A 122 1.71 5.00 -12.45
C VAL A 122 3.22 4.89 -12.25
N LYS A 123 3.90 6.03 -12.09
CA LYS A 123 5.35 6.05 -11.88
C LYS A 123 5.76 5.21 -10.66
N PHE A 124 5.05 5.37 -9.54
CA PHE A 124 5.38 4.60 -8.35
C PHE A 124 5.08 3.09 -8.52
N SER A 125 4.04 2.72 -9.27
CA SER A 125 3.74 1.32 -9.59
C SER A 125 4.82 0.69 -10.46
N GLU A 126 5.40 1.43 -11.42
CA GLU A 126 6.53 0.99 -12.23
C GLU A 126 7.78 0.74 -11.36
N GLU A 127 8.13 1.69 -10.49
CA GLU A 127 9.25 1.54 -9.54
C GLU A 127 9.06 0.32 -8.60
N LEU A 128 7.84 0.11 -8.10
CA LEU A 128 7.50 -1.07 -7.28
C LEU A 128 7.58 -2.37 -8.07
N LYS A 129 7.18 -2.37 -9.35
CA LYS A 129 7.29 -3.53 -10.22
C LYS A 129 8.74 -3.93 -10.42
N GLU A 130 9.63 -3.00 -10.73
CA GLU A 130 11.07 -3.26 -10.86
C GLU A 130 11.66 -3.84 -9.57
N LEU A 131 11.30 -3.27 -8.42
CA LEU A 131 11.71 -3.76 -7.12
C LEU A 131 11.20 -5.18 -6.85
N SER A 132 9.94 -5.46 -7.20
CA SER A 132 9.33 -6.79 -7.10
C SER A 132 10.03 -7.81 -7.99
N ASP A 133 10.26 -7.48 -9.26
CA ASP A 133 10.91 -8.37 -10.24
C ASP A 133 12.33 -8.76 -9.77
N LYS A 134 13.10 -7.79 -9.26
CA LYS A 134 14.42 -8.03 -8.65
C LYS A 134 14.33 -8.93 -7.41
N SER A 135 13.35 -8.66 -6.55
CA SER A 135 13.16 -9.40 -5.30
C SER A 135 12.71 -10.85 -5.54
N GLN A 136 11.88 -11.07 -6.56
CA GLN A 136 11.46 -12.40 -7.00
C GLN A 136 12.64 -13.23 -7.51
N SER A 137 13.53 -12.63 -8.32
CA SER A 137 14.76 -13.29 -8.77
C SER A 137 15.64 -13.70 -7.57
N ASN A 138 15.83 -12.80 -6.59
CA ASN A 138 16.60 -13.10 -5.39
C ASN A 138 15.98 -14.19 -4.53
N ALA A 139 14.65 -14.17 -4.35
CA ALA A 139 13.93 -15.13 -3.52
C ALA A 139 14.01 -16.56 -4.08
N LYS A 140 13.97 -16.73 -5.41
CA LYS A 140 14.06 -18.05 -6.07
C LYS A 140 15.34 -18.82 -5.71
N ASN A 141 16.42 -18.10 -5.42
CA ASN A 141 17.72 -18.70 -5.13
C ASN A 141 17.95 -18.97 -3.63
N ILE A 142 17.00 -18.63 -2.76
CA ILE A 142 17.12 -18.82 -1.32
C ILE A 142 16.48 -20.16 -0.93
N SER A 143 17.32 -21.10 -0.49
CA SER A 143 16.89 -22.33 0.19
C SER A 143 17.39 -22.32 1.63
N CYS A 144 16.48 -22.44 2.59
CA CYS A 144 16.81 -22.42 4.01
C CYS A 144 16.73 -23.84 4.58
N VAL A 145 17.87 -24.35 5.05
CA VAL A 145 17.97 -25.67 5.67
C VAL A 145 17.36 -25.62 7.06
N LYS A 146 16.33 -26.43 7.31
CA LYS A 146 15.71 -26.54 8.64
C LYS A 146 16.71 -27.14 9.64
N PRO A 147 16.74 -26.64 10.89
CA PRO A 147 17.66 -27.15 11.88
C PRO A 147 17.23 -28.55 12.32
N GLU A 148 18.14 -29.51 12.21
CA GLU A 148 17.96 -30.89 12.69
C GLU A 148 18.00 -30.96 14.23
N ASN A 149 17.45 -32.04 14.78
CA ASN A 149 17.40 -32.33 16.23
C ASN A 149 16.67 -31.25 17.06
N ILE A 150 15.65 -30.65 16.46
CA ILE A 150 14.72 -29.70 17.08
C ILE A 150 13.30 -30.19 16.80
N ASN A 151 12.39 -30.00 17.76
CA ASN A 151 10.97 -30.30 17.54
C ASN A 151 10.43 -29.49 16.34
N SER A 152 9.72 -30.15 15.42
CA SER A 152 9.12 -29.52 14.26
C SER A 152 8.17 -28.38 14.61
N GLU A 153 7.44 -28.48 15.71
CA GLU A 153 6.54 -27.44 16.20
C GLU A 153 7.31 -26.17 16.58
N ASP A 154 8.46 -26.30 17.22
CA ASP A 154 9.33 -25.16 17.55
C ASP A 154 9.88 -24.48 16.29
N VAL A 155 10.24 -25.27 15.26
CA VAL A 155 10.65 -24.73 13.96
C VAL A 155 9.50 -23.96 13.29
N THR A 156 8.29 -24.52 13.31
CA THR A 156 7.09 -23.85 12.77
C THR A 156 6.75 -22.57 13.55
N ASN A 157 6.87 -22.59 14.88
CA ASN A 157 6.67 -21.40 15.71
C ASN A 157 7.69 -20.30 15.37
N LEU A 158 8.95 -20.66 15.13
CA LEU A 158 9.97 -19.73 14.67
C LEU A 158 9.62 -19.14 13.31
N GLU A 159 9.29 -19.97 12.31
CA GLU A 159 8.85 -19.53 10.98
C GLU A 159 7.69 -18.55 11.06
N ASN A 160 6.65 -18.89 11.83
CA ASN A 160 5.46 -18.07 12.00
C ASN A 160 5.77 -16.74 12.68
N SER A 161 6.59 -16.74 13.73
CA SER A 161 6.98 -15.51 14.41
C SER A 161 7.77 -14.54 13.49
N ILE A 162 8.64 -15.08 12.62
CA ILE A 162 9.36 -14.29 11.62
C ILE A 162 8.39 -13.74 10.57
N LYS A 163 7.48 -14.57 10.04
CA LYS A 163 6.45 -14.13 9.08
C LYS A 163 5.56 -13.04 9.66
N ASN A 164 5.13 -13.18 10.91
CA ASN A 164 4.26 -12.21 11.56
C ASN A 164 4.96 -10.85 11.71
N TYR A 165 6.23 -10.84 12.11
CA TYR A 165 7.00 -9.61 12.19
C TYR A 165 7.18 -8.96 10.82
N GLN A 166 7.54 -9.73 9.79
CA GLN A 166 7.72 -9.22 8.43
C GLN A 166 6.41 -8.72 7.82
N SER A 167 5.29 -9.39 8.09
CA SER A 167 3.97 -8.97 7.61
C SER A 167 3.53 -7.65 8.25
N ALA A 168 3.79 -7.44 9.54
CA ALA A 168 3.51 -6.16 10.20
C ALA A 168 4.27 -4.98 9.56
N LEU A 169 5.50 -5.21 9.10
CA LEU A 169 6.28 -4.20 8.36
C LEU A 169 5.66 -3.91 6.98
N VAL A 170 5.24 -4.96 6.27
CA VAL A 170 4.61 -4.83 4.94
C VAL A 170 3.27 -4.09 5.04
N ASP A 171 2.42 -4.45 6.00
CA ASP A 171 1.12 -3.80 6.22
C ASP A 171 1.29 -2.29 6.46
N PHE A 172 2.25 -1.92 7.32
CA PHE A 172 2.57 -0.52 7.57
C PHE A 172 2.98 0.21 6.28
N ASN A 173 3.84 -0.40 5.47
CA ASN A 173 4.28 0.19 4.19
C ASN A 173 3.12 0.33 3.20
N ILE A 174 2.23 -0.66 3.11
CA ILE A 174 1.03 -0.60 2.26
C ILE A 174 0.16 0.59 2.67
N PHE A 175 -0.19 0.71 3.95
CA PHE A 175 -1.04 1.80 4.42
C PHE A 175 -0.37 3.17 4.25
N ASN A 176 0.93 3.25 4.48
CA ASN A 176 1.69 4.49 4.28
C ASN A 176 1.68 4.94 2.82
N LEU A 177 1.93 4.02 1.88
CA LEU A 177 1.89 4.33 0.45
C LEU A 177 0.47 4.71 -0.01
N LYS A 178 -0.55 3.94 0.37
CA LYS A 178 -1.97 4.30 0.11
C LYS A 178 -2.28 5.72 0.60
N LYS A 179 -1.85 6.08 1.81
CA LYS A 179 -2.03 7.42 2.37
C LYS A 179 -1.35 8.49 1.51
N GLN A 180 -0.10 8.26 1.08
CA GLN A 180 0.63 9.20 0.23
C GLN A 180 -0.08 9.40 -1.12
N TYR A 181 -0.61 8.33 -1.72
CA TYR A 181 -1.38 8.42 -2.96
C TYR A 181 -2.65 9.23 -2.80
N TYR A 182 -3.49 8.89 -1.82
CA TYR A 182 -4.71 9.66 -1.57
C TYR A 182 -4.41 11.12 -1.22
N SER A 183 -3.32 11.40 -0.52
CA SER A 183 -2.90 12.78 -0.23
C SER A 183 -2.52 13.54 -1.50
N ASN A 184 -1.82 12.89 -2.44
CA ASN A 184 -1.49 13.45 -3.74
C ASN A 184 -2.74 13.64 -4.61
N LEU A 185 -3.65 12.66 -4.62
CA LEU A 185 -4.91 12.72 -5.35
C LEU A 185 -5.77 13.89 -4.85
N LYS A 186 -5.95 14.01 -3.53
CA LYS A 186 -6.67 15.12 -2.90
C LYS A 186 -6.17 16.48 -3.37
N LYS A 187 -4.84 16.70 -3.30
CA LYS A 187 -4.21 17.95 -3.75
C LYS A 187 -4.49 18.24 -5.22
N LYS A 188 -4.44 17.22 -6.09
CA LYS A 188 -4.75 17.40 -7.52
C LYS A 188 -6.22 17.74 -7.74
N LEU A 189 -7.14 17.10 -7.03
CA LEU A 189 -8.57 17.39 -7.09
C LEU A 189 -8.88 18.82 -6.60
N GLU A 190 -8.31 19.22 -5.46
CA GLU A 190 -8.46 20.58 -4.91
C GLU A 190 -7.91 21.66 -5.86
N ASN A 191 -6.81 21.39 -6.56
CA ASN A 191 -6.27 22.32 -7.56
C ASN A 191 -7.16 22.44 -8.80
N LEU A 192 -7.89 21.39 -9.19
CA LEU A 192 -8.86 21.47 -10.28
C LEU A 192 -10.03 22.39 -9.93
N VAL A 193 -10.48 22.37 -8.67
CA VAL A 193 -11.53 23.28 -8.18
C VAL A 193 -11.08 24.75 -8.27
N LYS A 194 -9.85 25.05 -7.82
CA LYS A 194 -9.31 26.43 -7.85
C LYS A 194 -9.21 27.00 -9.26
N ASN A 195 -8.75 26.18 -10.21
CA ASN A 195 -8.65 26.60 -11.60
C ASN A 195 -10.02 26.84 -12.25
N HIS A 196 -11.08 26.17 -11.79
CA HIS A 196 -12.45 26.42 -12.25
C HIS A 196 -13.13 27.62 -11.58
N SER A 197 -12.60 28.11 -10.45
CA SER A 197 -13.11 29.33 -9.79
C SER A 197 -12.47 30.63 -10.29
N GLU A 198 -11.42 30.55 -11.12
CA GLU A 198 -10.69 31.69 -11.69
C GLU A 198 -11.03 31.98 -13.17
N GLU A 199 -11.89 31.16 -13.80
CA GLU A 199 -12.48 31.38 -15.13
C GLU A 199 -13.91 31.94 -15.02
#